data_AF-A0A3N1SI54-F1
#
_entry.id   AF-A0A3N1SI54-F1
#
_cell.length_a   1.000
_cell.length_b   1.000
_cell.length_c   1.000
_cell.angle_alpha   90.00
_cell.angle_beta   90.00
_cell.angle_gamma   90.00
#
_symmetry.space_group_name_H-M   'P 1'
#
loop_
_entity.id
_entity.type
_entity.pdbx_description
1 polymer ?
#
loop_
_entity_poly.entity_id
_entity_poly.type
_entity_poly.pdbx_seq_one_letter_code
_entity_poly.pdbx_strand_id
1 'polypeptide(L)'
;MRTSPRPTSVEARVERGFRFEVLRYGPATGFVPEPVDLRVLPGPREAIRAIRVQLRASHVLGLTPRETARALYWADQGGWVQALGALHRGEPCGFTLMLRRGRHIEWHVRPLLHLSLTPSGPPPGAHRSGQPSPAGPPARLRGGIRR
;
A
#
# COMPACT_ATOMS: atom_id res chain seq x y z
N MET A 1 -9.48 -30.91 30.08
CA MET A 1 -8.22 -30.30 29.60
C MET A 1 -8.56 -28.95 28.96
N ARG A 2 -8.28 -27.83 29.64
CA ARG A 2 -8.47 -26.47 29.09
C ARG A 2 -7.11 -25.99 28.62
N THR A 3 -6.90 -25.83 27.32
CA THR A 3 -5.73 -25.14 26.78
C THR A 3 -5.98 -23.64 26.89
N SER A 4 -5.28 -22.97 27.81
CA SER A 4 -5.29 -21.51 27.86
C SER A 4 -4.71 -20.96 26.55
N PRO A 5 -5.35 -19.99 25.88
CA PRO A 5 -4.79 -19.37 24.70
C PRO A 5 -3.48 -18.69 25.07
N ARG A 6 -2.42 -19.01 24.33
CA ARG A 6 -1.10 -18.40 24.52
C ARG A 6 -1.21 -16.93 24.14
N PRO A 7 -0.80 -15.98 24.99
CA PRO A 7 -0.87 -14.56 24.64
C PRO A 7 0.02 -14.30 23.42
N THR A 8 -0.60 -13.92 22.31
CA THR A 8 0.10 -13.37 21.15
C THR A 8 0.51 -11.94 21.51
N SER A 9 1.79 -11.75 21.80
CA SER A 9 2.35 -10.41 21.93
C SER A 9 2.47 -9.77 20.54
N VAL A 10 2.20 -8.47 20.48
CA VAL A 10 2.22 -7.66 19.26
C VAL A 10 3.02 -6.41 19.57
N GLU A 11 3.98 -6.09 18.71
CA GLU A 11 4.70 -4.82 18.78
C GLU A 11 3.89 -3.75 18.04
N ALA A 12 3.59 -2.65 18.71
CA ALA A 12 2.90 -1.51 18.13
C ALA A 12 3.87 -0.36 17.89
N ARG A 13 3.85 0.21 16.68
CA ARG A 13 4.68 1.38 16.30
C ARG A 13 3.80 2.51 15.78
N VAL A 14 4.05 3.72 16.27
CA VAL A 14 3.40 4.93 15.74
C VAL A 14 4.18 5.39 14.51
N GLU A 15 3.50 5.45 13.37
CA GLU A 15 4.09 5.80 12.09
C GLU A 15 3.36 7.00 11.46
N ARG A 16 4.12 7.84 10.76
CA ARG A 16 3.57 8.89 9.91
C ARG A 16 3.14 8.29 8.59
N GLY A 17 2.00 8.73 8.07
CA GLY A 17 1.50 8.30 6.78
C GLY A 17 0.50 9.29 6.21
N PHE A 18 -0.05 8.93 5.05
CA PHE A 18 -1.03 9.74 4.34
C PHE A 18 -2.26 8.88 4.10
N ARG A 19 -3.39 9.26 4.71
CA ARG A 19 -4.68 8.66 4.40
C ARG A 19 -5.05 9.06 2.99
N PHE A 20 -5.21 8.08 2.12
CA PHE A 20 -5.65 8.24 0.75
C PHE A 20 -7.07 7.70 0.65
N GLU A 21 -8.01 8.55 0.25
CA GLU A 21 -9.42 8.21 0.14
C GLU A 21 -9.96 8.65 -1.21
N VAL A 22 -10.73 7.76 -1.83
CA VAL A 22 -11.42 8.03 -3.08
C VAL A 22 -12.87 7.73 -2.88
N LEU A 23 -13.70 8.75 -3.04
CA LEU A 23 -15.10 8.74 -2.68
C LEU A 23 -15.95 9.07 -3.89
N ARG A 24 -16.96 8.24 -4.19
CA ARG A 24 -17.92 8.48 -5.26
C ARG A 24 -19.26 8.90 -4.67
N TYR A 25 -19.85 9.94 -5.26
CA TYR A 25 -21.09 10.57 -4.81
C TYR A 25 -22.18 10.49 -5.90
N GLY A 26 -23.42 10.28 -5.45
CA GLY A 26 -24.62 10.17 -6.29
C GLY A 26 -25.24 11.50 -6.74
N PRO A 27 -26.24 11.48 -7.66
CA PRO A 27 -26.86 12.68 -8.25
C PRO A 27 -27.71 13.57 -7.34
N ALA A 28 -28.15 13.05 -6.20
CA ALA A 28 -29.15 13.71 -5.35
C ALA A 28 -28.77 13.54 -3.88
N THR A 29 -28.72 14.69 -3.20
CA THR A 29 -28.69 14.92 -1.75
C THR A 29 -29.02 13.72 -0.86
N GLY A 30 -27.99 13.15 -0.20
CA GLY A 30 -28.09 12.17 0.89
C GLY A 30 -27.79 10.74 0.44
N PHE A 31 -26.98 9.92 1.11
CA PHE A 31 -26.20 10.01 2.34
C PHE A 31 -25.12 8.91 2.22
N VAL A 32 -23.89 9.17 2.66
CA VAL A 32 -22.71 8.29 2.60
C VAL A 32 -22.10 8.10 1.20
N PRO A 33 -20.91 8.66 0.92
CA PRO A 33 -20.19 8.36 -0.32
C PRO A 33 -19.75 6.89 -0.38
N GLU A 34 -19.72 6.33 -1.59
CA GLU A 34 -19.15 5.01 -1.85
C GLU A 34 -17.61 5.10 -1.82
N PRO A 35 -16.93 4.39 -0.91
CA PRO A 35 -15.48 4.30 -0.93
C PRO A 35 -15.02 3.44 -2.11
N VAL A 36 -14.24 4.05 -3.01
CA VAL A 36 -13.65 3.39 -4.19
C VAL A 36 -12.25 2.87 -3.88
N ASP A 37 -11.47 3.63 -3.10
CA ASP A 37 -10.12 3.26 -2.66
C ASP A 37 -9.85 3.90 -1.30
N LEU A 38 -9.37 3.10 -0.35
CA LEU A 38 -9.03 3.53 1.01
C LEU A 38 -7.73 2.83 1.40
N ARG A 39 -6.67 3.61 1.64
CA ARG A 39 -5.37 3.06 2.07
C ARG A 39 -4.51 4.12 2.75
N VAL A 40 -3.47 3.65 3.43
CA VAL A 40 -2.40 4.50 3.96
C VAL A 40 -1.21 4.41 3.01
N LEU A 41 -0.66 5.56 2.64
CA LEU A 41 0.53 5.67 1.79
C LEU A 41 1.70 6.24 2.61
N PRO A 42 2.95 5.78 2.34
CA PRO A 42 4.09 6.10 3.18
C PRO A 42 4.62 7.52 2.97
N GLY A 43 4.26 8.19 1.87
CA GLY A 43 4.82 9.50 1.55
C GLY A 43 3.97 10.37 0.61
N PRO A 44 4.26 11.68 0.55
CA PRO A 44 3.58 12.64 -0.31
C PRO A 44 3.65 12.25 -1.80
N ARG A 45 4.82 11.78 -2.25
CA ARG A 45 5.05 11.46 -3.67
C ARG A 45 4.25 10.24 -4.10
N GLU A 46 4.14 9.24 -3.22
CA GLU A 46 3.35 8.04 -3.42
C GLU A 46 1.86 8.37 -3.48
N ALA A 47 1.39 9.27 -2.61
CA ALA A 47 0.02 9.76 -2.64
C ALA A 47 -0.32 10.51 -3.93
N ILE A 48 0.53 11.46 -4.34
CA ILE A 48 0.34 12.19 -5.60
C ILE A 48 0.42 11.24 -6.80
N ARG A 49 1.35 10.28 -6.80
CA ARG A 49 1.44 9.25 -7.85
C ARG A 49 0.14 8.45 -7.93
N ALA A 50 -0.45 8.07 -6.81
CA ALA A 50 -1.71 7.32 -6.79
C ALA A 50 -2.86 8.13 -7.42
N ILE A 51 -3.01 9.42 -7.08
CA ILE A 51 -4.01 10.30 -7.72
C ILE A 51 -3.76 10.35 -9.23
N ARG A 52 -2.52 10.62 -9.66
CA ARG A 52 -2.16 10.74 -11.09
C ARG A 52 -2.51 9.48 -11.89
N VAL A 53 -2.19 8.30 -11.34
CA VAL A 53 -2.52 7.01 -11.98
C VAL A 53 -4.02 6.85 -12.13
N GLN A 54 -4.80 7.14 -11.08
CA GLN A 54 -6.25 7.00 -11.12
C GLN A 54 -6.90 8.02 -12.05
N LEU A 55 -6.40 9.25 -12.13
CA LEU A 55 -6.89 10.26 -13.06
C LEU A 55 -6.65 9.88 -14.52
N ARG A 56 -5.52 9.27 -14.85
CA ARG A 56 -5.29 8.75 -16.21
C ARG A 56 -6.25 7.61 -16.55
N ALA A 57 -6.58 6.77 -15.58
CA ALA A 57 -7.57 5.70 -15.74
C ALA A 57 -9.03 6.20 -15.70
N SER A 58 -9.29 7.44 -15.25
CA SER A 58 -10.64 7.95 -14.96
C SER A 58 -11.54 8.17 -16.18
N HIS A 59 -10.99 8.12 -17.39
CA HIS A 59 -11.76 8.25 -18.65
C HIS A 59 -12.89 7.19 -18.76
N VAL A 60 -12.75 6.05 -18.08
CA VAL A 60 -13.78 4.99 -18.02
C VAL A 60 -15.00 5.37 -17.15
N LEU A 61 -14.95 6.49 -16.43
CA LEU A 61 -16.01 6.91 -15.49
C LEU A 61 -17.15 7.72 -16.15
N GLY A 62 -17.16 7.81 -17.48
CA GLY A 62 -18.16 8.60 -18.20
C GLY A 62 -18.03 10.09 -17.93
N LEU A 63 -16.80 10.60 -17.93
CA LEU A 63 -16.47 12.01 -17.75
C LEU A 63 -17.01 12.86 -18.91
N THR A 64 -17.27 14.15 -18.62
CA THR A 64 -17.45 15.13 -19.70
C THR A 64 -16.09 15.45 -20.33
N PRO A 65 -16.03 15.91 -21.60
CA PRO A 65 -14.75 16.27 -22.23
C PRO A 65 -13.94 17.29 -21.42
N ARG A 66 -14.61 18.26 -20.79
CA ARG A 66 -14.01 19.24 -19.88
C ARG A 66 -13.32 18.58 -18.69
N GLU A 67 -13.99 17.62 -18.08
CA GLU A 67 -13.47 16.92 -16.89
C GLU A 67 -12.34 15.97 -17.25
N THR A 68 -12.38 15.33 -18.43
CA THR A 68 -11.25 14.58 -18.99
C THR A 68 -10.03 15.48 -19.17
N ALA A 69 -10.21 16.67 -19.78
CA ALA A 69 -9.11 17.62 -19.97
C ALA A 69 -8.53 18.11 -18.63
N ARG A 70 -9.38 18.42 -17.64
CA ARG A 70 -8.95 18.78 -16.28
C ARG A 70 -8.15 17.66 -15.60
N ALA A 71 -8.61 16.41 -15.71
CA ALA A 71 -7.93 15.26 -15.13
C ALA A 71 -6.52 15.07 -15.72
N LEU A 72 -6.40 15.13 -17.05
CA LEU A 72 -5.12 15.00 -17.75
C LEU A 72 -4.18 16.17 -17.48
N TYR A 73 -4.70 17.40 -17.50
CA TYR A 73 -3.91 18.58 -17.14
C TYR A 73 -3.34 18.45 -15.72
N TRP A 74 -4.19 18.07 -14.75
CA TRP A 74 -3.72 17.88 -13.39
C TRP A 74 -2.69 16.75 -13.28
N ALA A 75 -2.90 15.63 -13.97
CA ALA A 75 -2.03 14.46 -13.89
C ALA A 75 -0.67 14.64 -14.60
N ASP A 76 -0.63 15.39 -15.71
CA ASP A 76 0.50 15.40 -16.63
C ASP A 76 1.15 16.78 -16.81
N GLN A 77 0.39 17.87 -16.68
CA GLN A 77 0.82 19.22 -17.02
C GLN A 77 1.12 20.09 -15.78
N GLY A 78 1.42 19.45 -14.64
CA GLY A 78 1.90 20.14 -13.44
C GLY A 78 0.81 20.62 -12.46
N GLY A 79 -0.47 20.33 -12.70
CA GLY A 79 -1.52 20.68 -11.73
C GLY A 79 -1.37 20.00 -10.35
N TRP A 80 -0.59 18.91 -10.28
CA TRP A 80 -0.27 18.21 -9.03
C TRP A 80 0.79 18.90 -8.16
N VAL A 81 1.55 19.88 -8.67
CA VAL A 81 2.71 20.46 -7.96
C VAL A 81 2.29 21.15 -6.66
N GLN A 82 1.20 21.92 -6.69
CA GLN A 82 0.67 22.59 -5.50
C GLN A 82 0.19 21.59 -4.44
N ALA A 83 -0.46 20.49 -4.88
CA ALA A 83 -0.90 19.43 -3.98
C ALA A 83 0.28 18.72 -3.31
N LEU A 84 1.36 18.45 -4.06
CA LEU A 84 2.59 17.90 -3.46
C LEU A 84 3.19 18.85 -2.42
N GLY A 85 3.24 20.15 -2.72
CA GLY A 85 3.71 21.17 -1.79
C GLY A 85 2.89 21.21 -0.49
N ALA A 86 1.55 21.13 -0.60
CA ALA A 86 0.65 21.06 0.56
C ALA A 86 0.94 19.85 1.45
N LEU A 87 1.06 18.66 0.84
CA LEU A 87 1.37 17.44 1.60
C LEU A 87 2.73 17.51 2.31
N HIS A 88 3.75 18.13 1.69
CA HIS A 88 5.04 18.36 2.35
C HIS A 88 4.95 19.31 3.55
N ARG A 89 4.01 20.25 3.55
CA ARG A 89 3.72 21.14 4.69
C ARG A 89 2.83 20.50 5.76
N GLY A 90 2.36 19.28 5.54
CA GLY A 90 1.41 18.62 6.44
C GLY A 90 -0.03 19.09 6.27
N GLU A 91 -0.35 19.76 5.16
CA GLU A 91 -1.72 20.16 4.81
C GLU A 91 -2.40 19.05 4.01
N PRO A 92 -3.73 18.84 4.18
CA PRO A 92 -4.48 17.96 3.31
C PRO A 92 -4.59 18.54 1.89
N CYS A 93 -4.76 17.66 0.91
CA CYS A 93 -5.07 18.07 -0.47
C CYS A 93 -6.11 17.15 -1.09
N GLY A 94 -6.74 17.59 -2.17
CA GLY A 94 -7.67 16.76 -2.90
C GLY A 94 -7.91 17.22 -4.33
N PHE A 95 -8.70 16.44 -5.05
CA PHE A 95 -9.11 16.74 -6.40
C PHE A 95 -10.50 16.18 -6.64
N THR A 96 -11.35 16.90 -7.37
CA THR A 96 -12.73 16.51 -7.62
C THR A 96 -13.03 16.56 -9.11
N LEU A 97 -13.65 15.49 -9.61
CA LEU A 97 -14.18 15.40 -10.96
C LEU A 97 -15.70 15.25 -10.97
N MET A 98 -16.33 15.99 -11.88
CA MET A 98 -17.75 15.86 -12.15
C MET A 98 -17.99 14.73 -13.17
N LEU A 99 -18.88 13.81 -12.82
CA LEU A 99 -19.35 12.74 -13.71
C LEU A 99 -20.69 13.14 -14.33
N ARG A 100 -21.14 12.41 -15.34
CA ARG A 100 -22.49 12.61 -15.91
C ARG A 100 -23.58 12.36 -14.87
N ARG A 101 -24.72 13.05 -15.05
CA ARG A 101 -25.94 12.96 -14.24
C ARG A 101 -25.72 13.38 -12.78
N GLY A 102 -25.01 14.49 -12.55
CA GLY A 102 -24.86 15.08 -11.20
C GLY A 102 -24.00 14.29 -10.21
N ARG A 103 -23.37 13.20 -10.65
CA ARG A 103 -22.44 12.41 -9.82
C ARG A 103 -21.07 13.08 -9.79
N HIS A 104 -20.29 12.82 -8.76
CA HIS A 104 -18.89 13.26 -8.71
C HIS A 104 -18.02 12.24 -7.99
N ILE A 105 -16.72 12.35 -8.21
CA ILE A 105 -15.71 11.54 -7.53
C ILE A 105 -14.63 12.46 -6.98
N GLU A 106 -14.20 12.17 -5.76
CA GLU A 106 -13.24 12.98 -5.02
C GLU A 106 -12.07 12.12 -4.58
N TRP A 107 -10.87 12.65 -4.75
CA TRP A 107 -9.64 12.16 -4.16
C TRP A 107 -9.29 13.06 -2.99
N HIS A 108 -9.05 12.47 -1.83
CA HIS A 108 -8.63 13.16 -0.62
C HIS A 108 -7.34 12.52 -0.10
N VAL A 109 -6.39 13.36 0.27
CA VAL A 109 -5.15 12.94 0.92
C VAL A 109 -4.94 13.78 2.16
N ARG A 110 -4.84 13.12 3.31
CA ARG A 110 -4.64 13.77 4.60
C ARG A 110 -3.47 13.15 5.36
N PRO A 111 -2.49 13.95 5.83
CA PRO A 111 -1.46 13.47 6.74
C PRO A 111 -2.07 12.91 8.03
N LEU A 112 -1.57 11.78 8.51
CA LEU A 112 -1.99 11.17 9.76
C LEU A 112 -0.83 10.49 10.50
N LEU A 113 -1.10 10.19 11.77
CA LEU A 113 -0.36 9.19 12.54
C LEU A 113 -1.22 7.92 12.59
N HIS A 114 -0.61 6.76 12.37
CA HIS A 114 -1.27 5.46 12.47
C HIS A 114 -0.43 4.49 13.29
N LEU A 115 -1.07 3.44 13.78
CA LEU A 115 -0.42 2.36 14.51
C LEU A 115 -0.22 1.18 13.57
N SER A 116 1.05 0.83 13.34
CA SER A 116 1.45 -0.39 12.66
C SER A 116 1.65 -1.48 13.72
N LEU A 117 1.01 -2.62 13.51
CA LEU A 117 1.03 -3.76 14.44
C LEU A 117 1.80 -4.91 13.80
N THR A 118 2.90 -5.32 14.43
CA THR A 118 3.73 -6.44 13.98
C THR A 118 3.65 -7.58 14.99
N PRO A 119 3.33 -8.82 14.59
CA PRO A 119 3.34 -9.96 15.52
C PRO A 119 4.74 -10.14 16.11
N SER A 120 4.86 -10.17 17.44
CA SER A 120 6.14 -10.50 18.08
C SER A 120 6.29 -12.02 18.19
N GLY A 121 6.59 -12.66 17.06
CA GLY A 121 6.93 -14.08 17.00
C GLY A 121 8.44 -14.27 16.80
N PRO A 122 9.04 -15.37 17.29
CA PRO A 122 10.40 -15.72 16.88
C PRO A 122 10.44 -15.89 15.36
N PRO A 123 11.53 -15.49 14.68
CA PRO A 123 11.65 -15.67 13.24
C PRO A 123 11.42 -17.14 12.87
N PRO A 124 10.62 -17.46 11.84
CA PRO A 124 10.46 -18.82 11.37
C PRO A 124 11.81 -19.30 10.81
N GLY A 125 12.56 -20.08 11.59
CA GLY A 125 13.82 -20.64 11.11
C GLY A 125 14.91 -21.01 12.13
N ALA A 126 14.74 -20.77 13.43
CA ALA A 126 15.70 -21.29 14.42
C ALA A 126 15.51 -22.80 14.70
N HIS A 127 15.34 -23.62 13.66
CA HIS A 127 15.61 -25.05 13.79
C HIS A 127 17.12 -25.22 13.81
N ARG A 128 17.63 -25.38 15.03
CA ARG A 128 18.98 -25.84 15.35
C ARG A 128 19.23 -27.13 14.57
N SER A 129 19.94 -27.02 13.44
CA SER A 129 20.48 -28.16 12.69
C SER A 129 21.62 -28.79 13.50
N GLY A 130 21.25 -29.50 14.56
CA GLY A 130 22.10 -30.53 15.13
C GLY A 130 22.06 -31.73 14.18
N GLN A 131 22.92 -31.70 13.16
CA GLN A 131 23.19 -32.89 12.34
C GLN A 131 24.64 -33.31 12.59
N PRO A 132 24.90 -34.54 13.09
CA PRO A 132 26.25 -35.03 13.32
C PRO A 132 26.95 -35.31 11.99
N SER A 133 28.23 -34.95 11.94
CA SER A 133 29.15 -35.18 10.82
C SER A 133 29.25 -36.67 10.48
N PRO A 134 28.98 -37.13 9.25
CA PRO A 134 29.30 -38.49 8.86
C PRO A 134 30.81 -38.61 8.59
N ALA A 135 31.41 -39.55 9.33
CA ALA A 135 32.79 -39.99 9.22
C ALA A 135 33.19 -40.34 7.77
N GLY A 136 34.43 -40.01 7.43
CA GLY A 136 35.00 -40.21 6.09
C GLY A 136 35.09 -41.68 5.65
N PRO A 137 35.22 -41.94 4.34
CA PRO A 137 35.32 -43.30 3.82
C PRO A 137 36.71 -43.90 4.09
N PRO A 138 36.82 -45.22 4.36
CA PRO A 138 38.10 -45.89 4.53
C PRO A 138 38.83 -46.09 3.19
N ALA A 139 40.15 -45.92 3.23
CA ALA A 139 41.07 -46.13 2.13
C ALA A 139 41.05 -47.58 1.62
N ARG A 140 40.87 -47.76 0.31
CA ARG A 140 41.06 -49.07 -0.34
C ARG A 140 42.54 -49.30 -0.61
N LEU A 141 43.07 -50.36 0.00
CA LEU A 141 44.38 -50.96 -0.23
C LEU A 141 44.55 -51.34 -1.72
N ARG A 142 45.60 -50.80 -2.34
CA ARG A 142 46.19 -51.35 -3.57
C ARG A 142 46.97 -52.61 -3.22
N GLY A 143 46.45 -53.77 -3.58
CA GLY A 143 47.21 -55.02 -3.66
C GLY A 143 47.36 -55.42 -5.12
N GLY A 144 48.58 -55.31 -5.65
CA GLY A 144 48.95 -56.00 -6.88
C GLY A 144 49.40 -57.43 -6.59
N ILE A 145 49.33 -58.31 -7.59
CA ILE A 145 50.43 -59.16 -8.10
C ILE A 145 49.86 -60.21 -9.08
N ARG A 146 50.38 -60.13 -10.31
CA ARG A 146 50.80 -61.16 -11.28
C ARG A 146 50.07 -62.52 -11.33
N ARG A 147 49.69 -62.91 -12.54
CA ARG A 147 50.49 -63.82 -13.41
C ARG A 147 50.25 -63.46 -14.87
#